data_AF-A0A258AHE3-F1
#
_entry.id   AF-A0A258AHE3-F1
#
_cell.length_a   1.000
_cell.length_b   1.000
_cell.length_c   1.000
_cell.angle_alpha   90.00
_cell.angle_beta   90.00
_cell.angle_gamma   90.00
#
_symmetry.space_group_name_H-M   'P 1'
#
loop_
_entity.id
_entity.type
_entity.pdbx_description
1 polymer ?
#
loop_
_entity_poly.entity_id
_entity_poly.type
_entity_poly.pdbx_seq_one_letter_code
_entity_poly.pdbx_strand_id
1 'polypeptide(L)'
;MKSVSPSRTWWLLGLAVLLASCTLLPDAPRSLPELMVERLNWMDEVVMAKSIQKLPITDPVREAELLRTMTQRGVEAGLKAENVRRFFTGQMLAAKVVQEEWLRQHPHGLTSYVRVPSLTQTVRPALDEIG
;
A
#
# COMPACT_ATOMS: atom_id res chain seq x y z
N MET A 1 -15.00 -29.85 63.38
CA MET A 1 -14.03 -29.49 62.32
C MET A 1 -14.78 -29.29 61.02
N LYS A 2 -14.54 -28.16 60.34
CA LYS A 2 -15.36 -27.58 59.27
C LYS A 2 -15.17 -28.30 57.93
N SER A 3 -16.26 -28.59 57.24
CA SER A 3 -16.30 -29.04 55.85
C SER A 3 -15.95 -27.89 54.91
N VAL A 4 -15.01 -28.11 53.99
CA VAL A 4 -14.67 -27.20 52.90
C VAL A 4 -15.26 -27.76 51.61
N SER A 5 -16.22 -27.06 51.00
CA SER A 5 -16.70 -27.32 49.64
C SER A 5 -16.08 -26.32 48.65
N PRO A 6 -15.42 -26.76 47.56
CA PRO A 6 -14.87 -25.86 46.55
C PRO A 6 -15.69 -25.95 45.25
N SER A 7 -16.63 -25.04 44.98
CA SER A 7 -17.37 -25.11 43.70
C SER A 7 -18.17 -23.87 43.30
N ARG A 8 -17.67 -22.64 43.53
CA ARG A 8 -18.35 -21.42 43.03
C ARG A 8 -17.49 -20.43 42.24
N THR A 9 -16.17 -20.60 42.24
CA THR A 9 -15.25 -19.68 41.55
C THR A 9 -14.96 -20.07 40.09
N TRP A 10 -15.26 -21.30 39.68
CA TRP A 10 -15.00 -21.79 38.31
C TRP A 10 -16.03 -21.31 37.27
N TRP A 11 -17.24 -20.94 37.70
CA TRP A 11 -18.28 -20.45 36.79
C TRP A 11 -18.05 -19.01 36.31
N LEU A 12 -17.36 -18.19 37.12
CA LEU A 12 -17.12 -16.78 36.78
C LEU A 12 -15.94 -16.58 35.82
N LEU A 13 -15.00 -17.53 35.75
CA LEU A 13 -13.87 -17.47 34.81
C LEU A 13 -14.26 -17.93 33.40
N GLY A 14 -15.24 -18.82 33.24
CA GLY A 14 -15.70 -19.29 31.93
C GLY A 14 -16.47 -18.24 31.11
N LEU A 15 -17.21 -17.35 31.77
CA LEU A 15 -18.05 -16.35 31.10
C LEU A 15 -17.24 -15.17 30.54
N ALA A 16 -16.10 -14.82 31.16
CA ALA A 16 -15.24 -13.72 30.71
C ALA A 16 -14.44 -14.06 29.43
N VAL A 17 -14.14 -15.34 29.19
CA VAL A 17 -13.39 -15.80 28.00
C VAL A 17 -14.27 -15.78 26.73
N LEU A 18 -15.59 -15.92 26.86
CA LEU A 18 -16.53 -15.91 25.74
C LEU A 18 -16.74 -14.52 25.12
N LEU A 19 -16.59 -13.43 25.89
CA LEU A 19 -16.74 -12.06 25.38
C LEU A 19 -15.47 -11.49 24.73
N ALA A 20 -14.29 -12.05 25.04
CA ALA A 20 -13.02 -11.62 24.47
C ALA A 20 -12.77 -12.14 23.04
N SER A 21 -13.61 -13.06 22.54
CA SER A 21 -13.47 -13.64 21.20
C SER A 21 -14.10 -12.80 20.09
N CYS A 22 -14.80 -11.70 20.42
CA CYS A 22 -15.56 -10.91 19.45
C CYS A 22 -14.77 -9.74 18.84
N THR A 23 -13.51 -9.51 19.23
CA THR A 23 -12.72 -8.37 18.72
C THR A 23 -11.76 -8.72 17.59
N LEU A 24 -11.62 -9.99 17.21
CA LEU A 24 -10.93 -10.39 15.97
C LEU A 24 -11.91 -10.42 14.80
N LEU A 25 -12.43 -9.26 14.43
CA LEU A 25 -13.01 -9.10 13.09
C LEU A 25 -11.83 -9.04 12.11
N PRO A 26 -11.73 -9.95 11.12
CA PRO A 26 -10.69 -9.84 10.10
C PRO A 26 -10.89 -8.54 9.31
N ASP A 27 -9.79 -7.89 8.93
CA ASP A 27 -9.84 -6.75 8.02
C ASP A 27 -10.61 -7.15 6.75
N ALA A 28 -11.60 -6.33 6.39
CA ALA A 28 -12.35 -6.56 5.16
C ALA A 28 -11.39 -6.56 3.96
N PRO A 29 -11.58 -7.44 2.96
CA PRO A 29 -10.71 -7.45 1.79
C PRO A 29 -10.75 -6.09 1.11
N ARG A 30 -9.58 -5.45 0.98
CA ARG A 30 -9.44 -4.14 0.31
C ARG A 30 -9.94 -4.25 -1.13
N SER A 31 -10.77 -3.30 -1.53
CA SER A 31 -11.30 -3.22 -2.88
C SER A 31 -10.25 -2.69 -3.87
N LEU A 32 -10.43 -3.01 -5.15
CA LEU A 32 -9.53 -2.52 -6.20
C LEU A 32 -9.42 -0.98 -6.25
N PRO A 33 -10.52 -0.20 -6.17
CA PRO A 33 -10.41 1.26 -6.14
C PRO A 33 -9.62 1.79 -4.93
N GLU A 34 -9.75 1.18 -3.76
CA GLU A 34 -8.98 1.58 -2.57
C GLU A 34 -7.48 1.37 -2.79
N LEU A 35 -7.08 0.21 -3.32
CA LEU A 35 -5.68 -0.07 -3.66
C LEU A 35 -5.13 0.89 -4.72
N MET A 36 -5.93 1.24 -5.72
CA MET A 36 -5.55 2.23 -6.72
C MET A 36 -5.30 3.61 -6.12
N VAL A 37 -6.17 4.07 -5.22
CA VAL A 37 -6.01 5.36 -4.53
C VAL A 37 -4.79 5.32 -3.61
N GLU A 38 -4.62 4.24 -2.85
CA GLU A 38 -3.44 4.04 -1.99
C GLU A 38 -2.14 4.12 -2.79
N ARG A 39 -2.11 3.50 -3.98
CA ARG A 39 -0.97 3.56 -4.89
C ARG A 39 -0.70 4.98 -5.39
N LEU A 40 -1.73 5.77 -5.66
CA LEU A 40 -1.58 7.16 -6.11
C LEU A 40 -1.14 8.10 -4.98
N ASN A 41 -1.50 7.82 -3.73
CA ASN A 41 -1.08 8.62 -2.58
C ASN A 41 0.45 8.64 -2.39
N TRP A 42 1.15 7.60 -2.83
CA TRP A 42 2.62 7.56 -2.84
C TRP A 42 3.29 8.52 -3.82
N MET A 43 2.54 9.17 -4.72
CA MET A 43 3.14 9.97 -5.80
C MET A 43 3.77 11.27 -5.30
N ASP A 44 3.31 11.79 -4.17
CA ASP A 44 3.93 12.91 -3.49
C ASP A 44 5.36 12.52 -3.07
N GLU A 45 5.52 11.40 -2.36
CA GLU A 45 6.83 10.88 -1.99
C GLU A 45 7.72 10.58 -3.20
N VAL A 46 7.14 10.02 -4.28
CA VAL A 46 7.87 9.75 -5.52
C VAL A 46 8.41 11.05 -6.12
N VAL A 47 7.57 12.08 -6.28
CA VAL A 47 7.99 13.33 -6.92
C VAL A 47 8.99 14.09 -6.06
N MET A 48 8.82 14.08 -4.73
CA MET A 48 9.78 14.64 -3.80
C MET A 48 11.14 13.94 -3.94
N ALA A 49 11.16 12.61 -3.93
CA ALA A 49 12.40 11.85 -3.98
C ALA A 49 13.09 11.96 -5.35
N LYS A 50 12.33 12.00 -6.45
CA LYS A 50 12.84 12.28 -7.80
C LYS A 50 13.42 13.68 -7.90
N SER A 51 12.77 14.69 -7.31
CA SER A 51 13.23 16.08 -7.35
C SER A 51 14.59 16.24 -6.66
N ILE A 52 14.81 15.60 -5.50
CA ILE A 52 16.11 15.60 -4.81
C ILE A 52 17.20 14.95 -5.66
N GLN A 53 16.88 13.79 -6.26
CA GLN A 53 17.82 13.02 -7.07
C GLN A 53 17.96 13.55 -8.50
N LYS A 54 17.26 14.63 -8.86
CA LYS A 54 17.18 15.19 -10.22
C LYS A 54 16.78 14.16 -11.28
N LEU A 55 15.87 13.26 -10.91
CA LEU A 55 15.34 12.23 -11.79
C LEU A 55 14.09 12.74 -12.52
N PRO A 56 13.89 12.36 -13.80
CA PRO A 56 12.69 12.72 -14.54
C PRO A 56 11.45 12.00 -14.01
N ILE A 57 10.27 12.58 -14.24
CA ILE A 57 8.98 11.91 -13.95
C ILE A 57 8.84 10.65 -14.81
N THR A 58 9.14 10.73 -16.10
CA THR A 58 9.11 9.59 -17.02
C THR A 58 10.43 8.82 -16.96
N ASP A 59 10.35 7.52 -16.68
CA ASP A 59 11.50 6.61 -16.62
C ASP A 59 11.19 5.36 -17.46
N PRO A 60 11.51 5.36 -18.77
CA PRO A 60 11.10 4.29 -19.68
C PRO A 60 11.61 2.91 -19.25
N VAL A 61 12.80 2.85 -18.65
CA VAL A 61 13.42 1.59 -18.20
C VAL A 61 12.65 1.02 -17.02
N ARG A 62 12.36 1.85 -15.99
CA ARG A 62 11.56 1.40 -14.85
C ARG A 62 10.12 1.09 -15.24
N GLU A 63 9.53 1.89 -16.13
CA GLU A 63 8.16 1.71 -16.62
C GLU A 63 8.01 0.37 -17.36
N ALA A 64 8.96 0.01 -18.23
CA ALA A 64 8.98 -1.29 -18.91
C ALA A 64 9.14 -2.44 -17.92
N GLU A 65 10.01 -2.29 -16.93
CA GLU A 65 10.24 -3.32 -15.91
C GLU A 65 9.01 -3.54 -15.00
N LEU A 66 8.31 -2.47 -14.64
CA LEU A 66 7.06 -2.56 -13.90
C LEU A 66 6.00 -3.32 -14.71
N LEU A 67 5.80 -2.96 -15.98
CA LEU A 67 4.85 -3.66 -16.86
C LEU A 67 5.20 -5.14 -16.99
N ARG A 68 6.48 -5.47 -17.20
CA ARG A 68 6.94 -6.86 -17.29
C ARG A 68 6.61 -7.63 -16.01
N THR A 69 7.00 -7.09 -14.85
CA THR A 69 6.83 -7.75 -13.55
C THR A 69 5.35 -7.94 -13.21
N MET A 70 4.54 -6.90 -13.37
CA MET A 70 3.10 -6.97 -13.05
C MET A 70 2.36 -7.90 -14.01
N THR A 71 2.71 -7.87 -15.31
CA THR A 71 2.15 -8.81 -16.29
C THR A 71 2.44 -10.26 -15.89
N GLN A 72 3.67 -10.55 -15.48
CA GLN A 72 4.05 -11.88 -15.02
C GLN A 72 3.22 -12.31 -13.80
N ARG A 73 3.17 -11.49 -12.75
CA ARG A 73 2.38 -11.77 -11.53
C ARG A 73 0.89 -11.96 -11.83
N GLY A 74 0.32 -11.11 -12.69
CA GLY A 74 -1.08 -11.21 -13.07
C GLY A 74 -1.39 -12.50 -13.84
N VAL A 75 -0.50 -12.93 -14.73
CA VAL A 75 -0.63 -14.22 -15.44
C VAL A 75 -0.54 -15.40 -14.48
N GLU A 76 0.40 -15.37 -13.53
CA GLU A 76 0.53 -16.37 -12.46
C GLU A 76 -0.74 -16.44 -11.58
N ALA A 77 -1.45 -15.32 -11.42
CA ALA A 77 -2.74 -15.22 -10.75
C ALA A 77 -3.97 -15.55 -11.64
N GLY A 78 -3.76 -15.97 -12.90
CA GLY A 78 -4.83 -16.37 -13.82
C GLY A 78 -5.48 -15.23 -14.61
N LEU A 79 -4.91 -14.02 -14.59
CA LEU A 79 -5.38 -12.88 -15.35
C LEU A 79 -4.83 -12.89 -16.79
N LYS A 80 -5.58 -12.30 -17.72
CA LYS A 80 -5.11 -12.10 -19.10
C LYS A 80 -4.01 -11.05 -19.13
N ALA A 81 -2.84 -11.41 -19.69
CA ALA A 81 -1.68 -10.53 -19.80
C ALA A 81 -2.01 -9.14 -20.39
N GLU A 82 -2.88 -9.08 -21.41
CA GLU A 82 -3.30 -7.83 -22.03
C GLU A 82 -4.07 -6.92 -21.06
N ASN A 83 -4.97 -7.49 -20.24
CA ASN A 83 -5.74 -6.71 -19.27
C ASN A 83 -4.81 -6.12 -18.20
N VAL A 84 -3.84 -6.89 -17.73
CA VAL A 84 -2.86 -6.45 -16.74
C VAL A 84 -1.99 -5.32 -17.31
N ARG A 85 -1.47 -5.48 -18.54
CA ARG A 85 -0.70 -4.43 -19.22
C ARG A 85 -1.49 -3.14 -19.38
N ARG A 86 -2.75 -3.23 -19.83
CA ARG A 86 -3.62 -2.06 -20.00
C ARG A 86 -3.88 -1.36 -18.66
N PHE A 87 -4.18 -2.12 -17.61
CA PHE A 87 -4.43 -1.60 -16.28
C PHE A 87 -3.20 -0.84 -15.73
N PHE A 88 -2.02 -1.47 -15.74
CA PHE A 88 -0.81 -0.84 -15.21
C PHE A 88 -0.31 0.32 -16.07
N THR A 89 -0.53 0.28 -17.39
CA THR A 89 -0.30 1.46 -18.25
C THR A 89 -1.18 2.63 -17.80
N GLY A 90 -2.46 2.38 -17.51
CA GLY A 90 -3.37 3.39 -16.94
C GLY A 90 -2.90 3.92 -15.58
N GLN A 91 -2.47 3.04 -14.68
CA GLN A 91 -1.91 3.42 -13.37
C GLN A 91 -0.63 4.26 -13.49
N MET A 92 0.22 3.97 -14.48
CA MET A 92 1.43 4.75 -14.76
C MET A 92 1.11 6.14 -15.32
N LEU A 93 0.11 6.25 -16.20
CA LEU A 93 -0.35 7.55 -16.71
C LEU A 93 -0.97 8.39 -15.58
N ALA A 94 -1.85 7.81 -14.76
CA ALA A 94 -2.44 8.49 -13.61
C ALA A 94 -1.37 8.96 -12.62
N ALA A 95 -0.39 8.10 -12.32
CA ALA A 95 0.75 8.45 -11.47
C ALA A 95 1.55 9.65 -11.99
N LYS A 96 1.74 9.77 -13.32
CA LYS A 96 2.45 10.92 -13.91
C LYS A 96 1.64 12.21 -13.76
N VAL A 97 0.32 12.15 -13.98
CA VAL A 97 -0.57 13.31 -13.77
C VAL A 97 -0.48 13.84 -12.34
N VAL A 98 -0.49 12.96 -11.33
CA VAL A 98 -0.37 13.38 -9.92
C VAL A 98 0.99 14.03 -9.64
N GLN A 99 2.10 13.43 -10.12
CA GLN A 99 3.44 14.02 -9.94
C GLN A 99 3.56 15.39 -10.63
N GLU A 100 3.01 15.56 -11.83
CA GLU A 100 3.02 16.83 -12.54
C GLU A 100 2.18 17.90 -11.83
N GLU A 101 1.02 17.54 -11.31
CA GLU A 101 0.19 18.47 -10.53
C GLU A 101 0.88 18.88 -9.24
N TRP A 102 1.53 17.96 -8.55
CA TRP A 102 2.32 18.26 -7.36
C TRP A 102 3.41 19.29 -7.66
N LEU A 103 4.15 19.15 -8.77
CA LEU A 103 5.16 20.14 -9.19
C LEU A 103 4.56 21.51 -9.50
N ARG A 104 3.37 21.56 -10.11
CA ARG A 104 2.66 22.82 -10.37
C ARG A 104 2.27 23.53 -9.08
N GLN A 105 1.83 22.78 -8.07
CA GLN A 105 1.45 23.31 -6.77
C GLN A 105 2.65 23.73 -5.92
N HIS A 106 3.83 23.17 -6.17
CA HIS A 106 5.06 23.40 -5.41
C HIS A 106 6.21 23.94 -6.28
N PRO A 107 6.08 25.13 -6.90
CA PRO A 107 7.08 25.66 -7.85
C PRO A 107 8.42 25.99 -7.21
N HIS A 108 8.46 26.20 -5.89
CA HIS A 108 9.68 26.47 -5.13
C HIS A 108 10.33 25.20 -4.55
N GLY A 109 9.77 24.03 -4.84
CA GLY A 109 10.32 22.74 -4.46
C GLY A 109 10.27 22.46 -2.96
N LEU A 110 11.28 21.72 -2.48
CA LEU A 110 11.28 21.01 -1.19
C LEU A 110 11.86 21.81 -0.02
N THR A 111 11.86 23.15 -0.09
CA THR A 111 12.56 24.01 0.89
C THR A 111 12.12 23.80 2.35
N SER A 112 11.02 23.09 2.61
CA SER A 112 10.50 22.75 3.94
C SER A 112 10.53 21.26 4.31
N TYR A 113 10.90 20.35 3.41
CA TYR A 113 10.81 18.90 3.67
C TYR A 113 12.11 18.34 4.27
N VAL A 114 12.06 18.03 5.56
CA VAL A 114 13.23 17.58 6.35
C VAL A 114 13.57 16.10 6.11
N ARG A 115 12.64 15.29 5.59
CA ARG A 115 12.90 13.87 5.31
C ARG A 115 12.04 13.37 4.16
N VAL A 116 12.70 12.98 3.07
CA VAL A 116 12.06 12.33 1.92
C VAL A 116 12.44 10.85 1.92
N PRO A 117 11.48 9.92 1.80
CA PRO A 117 11.77 8.48 1.83
C PRO A 117 12.60 8.03 0.62
N SER A 118 13.36 6.96 0.82
CA SER A 118 14.16 6.37 -0.26
C SER A 118 13.26 5.74 -1.33
N LEU A 119 13.51 6.09 -2.60
CA LEU A 119 12.78 5.47 -3.72
C LEU A 119 12.95 3.96 -3.74
N THR A 120 14.17 3.47 -3.49
CA THR A 120 14.49 2.04 -3.65
C THR A 120 14.17 1.22 -2.41
N GLN A 121 14.31 1.80 -1.23
CA GLN A 121 14.18 1.04 0.03
C GLN A 121 12.80 1.17 0.67
N THR A 122 12.01 2.18 0.29
CA THR A 122 10.71 2.45 0.92
C THR A 122 9.60 2.53 -0.11
N VAL A 123 9.69 3.49 -1.04
CA VAL A 123 8.56 3.81 -1.92
C VAL A 123 8.27 2.70 -2.93
N ARG A 124 9.30 2.18 -3.63
CA ARG A 124 9.12 1.10 -4.61
C ARG A 124 8.63 -0.20 -3.97
N PRO A 125 9.20 -0.68 -2.84
CA PRO A 125 8.65 -1.85 -2.14
C PRO A 125 7.17 -1.68 -1.76
N ALA A 126 6.77 -0.51 -1.23
CA ALA A 126 5.38 -0.27 -0.87
C ALA A 126 4.45 -0.28 -2.10
N LEU A 127 4.89 0.31 -3.22
CA LEU A 127 4.15 0.25 -4.49
C LEU A 127 4.04 -1.17 -5.06
N ASP A 128 5.07 -2.00 -4.86
CA ASP A 128 5.11 -3.39 -5.33
C ASP A 128 4.27 -4.33 -4.43
N GLU A 129 3.92 -3.92 -3.21
CA GLU A 129 3.03 -4.67 -2.28
C GLU A 129 1.55 -4.52 -2.66
N ILE A 130 1.17 -3.35 -3.17
CA ILE A 130 -0.21 -2.99 -3.54
C ILE A 130 -0.48 -3.07 -5.05
N GLY A 131 0.46 -3.62 -5.82
CA GLY A 131 0.38 -3.85 -7.27
C GLY A 131 0.37 -5.33 -7.63
#